data_AF-A0A149QWA4-F1
#
_entry.id   AF-A0A149QWA4-F1
#
_cell.length_a   1.000
_cell.length_b   1.000
_cell.length_c   1.000
_cell.angle_alpha   90.00
_cell.angle_beta   90.00
_cell.angle_gamma   90.00
#
_symmetry.space_group_name_H-M   'P 1'
#
loop_
_entity.id
_entity.type
_entity.pdbx_description
1 polymer ?
#
loop_
_entity_poly.entity_id
_entity_poly.type
_entity_poly.pdbx_seq_one_letter_code
_entity_poly.pdbx_strand_id
1 'polypeptide(L)' 'MGAELRDSQNALIAPLVPAQVADQLGTYTLSFPGDTSGWPLGTLRTDIRISDLNGTIKQTNTVTIAVVDRVTQ' A
#
# COMPACT_ATOMS: atom_id res chain seq x y z
N MET A 1 11.20 -4.64 -4.37
CA MET A 1 10.36 -3.49 -3.97
C MET A 1 9.40 -3.99 -2.93
N GLY A 2 9.25 -3.28 -1.80
CA GLY A 2 8.24 -3.56 -0.79
C GLY A 2 7.57 -2.25 -0.43
N ALA A 3 6.29 -2.28 -0.08
CA ALA A 3 5.58 -1.10 0.40
C ALA A 3 5.16 -1.35 1.84
N GLU A 4 5.15 -0.31 2.67
CA GLU A 4 4.79 -0.44 4.09
C GLU A 4 3.48 0.30 4.33
N LEU A 5 2.49 -0.40 4.88
CA LEU A 5 1.24 0.20 5.32
C LEU A 5 1.42 0.75 6.73
N ARG A 6 1.11 2.03 6.93
CA ARG A 6 1.30 2.75 8.18
C ARG A 6 0.05 3.51 8.60
N ASP A 7 -0.12 3.73 9.90
CA ASP A 7 -1.20 4.55 10.44
C ASP A 7 -0.85 6.05 10.48
N SER A 8 -1.74 6.86 11.06
CA SER A 8 -1.56 8.31 11.21
C SER A 8 -0.41 8.72 12.15
N GLN A 9 0.02 7.82 13.03
CA GLN A 9 1.15 7.99 13.95
C GLN A 9 2.44 7.45 13.33
N ASN A 10 2.40 7.05 12.06
CA ASN A 10 3.48 6.44 11.30
C ASN A 10 3.93 5.06 11.84
N ALA A 11 3.11 4.41 12.66
CA ALA A 11 3.36 3.05 13.12
C ALA A 11 3.19 2.07 11.95
N LEU A 12 4.03 1.03 11.91
CA LEU A 12 3.94 -0.01 10.89
C LEU A 12 2.74 -0.92 11.20
N ILE A 13 1.82 -1.03 10.25
CA ILE A 13 0.66 -1.93 10.32
C ILE A 13 0.95 -3.25 9.62
N ALA A 14 1.41 -3.19 8.37
CA ALA A 14 1.70 -4.39 7.59
C ALA A 14 2.70 -4.12 6.46
N PRO A 15 3.56 -5.08 6.10
CA PRO A 15 4.26 -5.06 4.82
C PRO A 15 3.29 -5.42 3.69
N LEU A 16 3.34 -4.68 2.60
CA LEU A 16 2.60 -4.94 1.36
C LEU A 16 3.55 -5.49 0.30
N VAL A 17 3.06 -6.49 -0.44
CA VAL A 17 3.77 -7.17 -1.51
C VAL A 17 3.34 -6.55 -2.85
N PRO A 18 4.23 -5.85 -3.56
CA PRO A 18 3.96 -5.43 -4.92
C PRO A 18 4.06 -6.61 -5.88
N ALA A 19 3.06 -6.78 -6.72
CA ALA A 19 3.05 -7.70 -7.84
C ALA A 19 2.63 -6.97 -9.11
N GLN A 20 3.31 -7.23 -10.22
CA GLN A 20 2.90 -6.71 -11.51
C GLN A 20 1.61 -7.40 -11.96
N VAL A 21 0.66 -6.63 -12.47
CA VAL A 21 -0.55 -7.19 -13.09
C VAL A 21 -0.17 -7.71 -14.47
N ALA A 22 -0.42 -8.99 -14.72
CA ALA A 22 -0.23 -9.58 -16.03
C ALA A 22 -1.06 -8.81 -17.07
N ASP A 23 -0.50 -8.63 -18.27
CA ASP A 23 -1.16 -7.97 -19.40
C ASP A 23 -1.47 -6.46 -19.22
N GLN A 24 -1.02 -5.82 -18.13
CA GLN A 24 -1.18 -4.37 -17.91
C GLN A 24 0.16 -3.71 -17.56
N LEU A 25 0.83 -3.17 -18.59
CA LEU A 25 2.10 -2.48 -18.42
C LEU A 25 1.97 -1.30 -17.45
N GLY A 26 2.92 -1.19 -16.52
CA GLY A 26 2.95 -0.13 -15.53
C GLY A 26 1.92 -0.28 -14.39
N THR A 27 1.11 -1.34 -14.39
CA THR A 27 0.11 -1.59 -13.34
C THR A 27 0.64 -2.59 -12.32
N TYR A 28 0.52 -2.24 -11.04
CA TYR A 28 0.96 -3.05 -9.91
C TYR A 28 -0.14 -3.15 -8.87
N THR A 29 -0.32 -4.34 -8.30
CA THR A 29 -1.14 -4.56 -7.11
C THR A 29 -0.26 -4.58 -5.87
N LEU A 30 -0.72 -3.94 -4.79
CA LEU A 30 -0.14 -4.08 -3.46
C LEU A 30 -1.06 -4.99 -2.64
N SER A 31 -0.55 -6.12 -2.17
CA SER A 31 -1.34 -7.09 -1.42
C SER A 31 -0.73 -7.42 -0.06
N PHE A 32 -1.58 -7.77 0.89
CA PHE A 32 -1.19 -8.36 2.17
C PHE A 32 -1.84 -9.75 2.27
N PRO A 33 -1.06 -10.84 2.36
CA PRO A 33 -1.62 -12.20 2.38
C PRO A 33 -2.13 -12.64 3.76
N GLY A 34 -1.92 -11.83 4.80
CA GLY A 34 -2.31 -12.14 6.18
C GLY A 34 -3.74 -11.70 6.53
N ASP A 35 -4.12 -11.99 7.77
CA ASP A 35 -5.40 -11.54 8.33
C ASP A 35 -5.39 -10.03 8.64
N THR A 36 -6.46 -9.35 8.25
CA THR A 36 -6.65 -7.89 8.43
C THR A 36 -7.61 -7.54 9.56
N SER A 37 -8.19 -8.53 10.25
CA SER A 37 -9.18 -8.31 11.32
C SER A 37 -8.67 -7.44 12.48
N GLY A 38 -7.36 -7.42 12.71
CA GLY A 38 -6.70 -6.61 13.74
C GLY A 38 -6.27 -5.20 13.30
N TRP A 39 -6.56 -4.79 12.07
CA TRP A 39 -6.19 -3.45 11.62
C TRP A 39 -7.04 -2.37 12.31
N PRO A 40 -6.42 -1.23 12.70
CA PRO A 40 -7.16 -0.17 13.36
C PRO A 40 -8.14 0.47 12.38
N LEU A 41 -9.32 0.84 12.89
CA LEU A 41 -10.26 1.67 12.13
C LEU A 41 -9.63 3.02 11.79
N GLY A 42 -9.90 3.51 10.59
CA GLY A 42 -9.41 4.80 10.12
C GLY A 42 -8.64 4.71 8.81
N THR A 43 -7.86 5.76 8.52
CA THR A 43 -7.08 5.85 7.29
C THR A 43 -5.66 5.35 7.53
N LEU A 44 -5.28 4.35 6.73
CA LEU A 44 -3.91 3.86 6.61
C LEU A 44 -3.31 4.38 5.32
N ARG A 45 -1.98 4.52 5.27
CA ARG A 45 -1.27 5.01 4.09
C ARG A 45 -0.08 4.13 3.75
N THR A 46 0.28 4.15 2.48
CA THR A 46 1.56 3.61 2.00
C THR A 46 2.15 4.55 0.97
N ASP A 47 3.46 4.79 1.08
CA ASP A 47 4.21 5.63 0.16
C ASP A 47 5.03 4.73 -0.78
N ILE A 48 4.85 4.93 -2.08
CA ILE A 48 5.44 4.13 -3.15
C ILE A 48 6.47 5.00 -3.87
N ARG A 49 7.68 4.49 -3.99
CA ARG A 49 8.76 5.09 -4.79
C ARG A 49 9.04 4.21 -6.01
N ILE A 50 8.98 4.81 -7.19
CA ILE A 50 9.34 4.17 -8.45
C ILE A 50 10.67 4.78 -8.91
N SER A 51 11.66 3.93 -9.11
CA SER A 51 12.99 4.32 -9.60
C SER A 51 13.36 3.57 -10.87
N ASP A 52 14.19 4.21 -11.70
CA ASP A 52 14.84 3.52 -12.82
C ASP A 52 15.95 2.57 -12.33
N LEU A 53 16.58 1.85 -13.27
CA LEU A 53 17.68 0.92 -12.98
C LEU A 53 18.92 1.61 -12.39
N ASN A 54 19.06 2.92 -12.58
CA ASN A 54 20.15 3.71 -12.01
C ASN A 54 19.80 4.26 -10.60
N GLY A 55 18.63 3.89 -10.05
CA GLY A 55 18.17 4.33 -8.74
C GLY A 55 17.56 5.74 -8.71
N THR A 56 17.46 6.42 -9.86
CA THR A 56 16.85 7.75 -9.95
C THR A 56 15.35 7.64 -9.73
N ILE A 57 14.81 8.42 -8.79
CA ILE A 57 13.36 8.50 -8.56
C ILE A 57 12.70 9.10 -9.79
N LYS A 58 11.74 8.39 -10.37
CA LYS A 58 10.91 8.90 -11.46
C LYS A 58 9.54 9.35 -10.96
N GLN A 59 9.04 8.70 -9.91
CA GLN A 59 7.71 8.98 -9.38
C GLN A 59 7.60 8.58 -7.91
N THR A 60 6.77 9.31 -7.19
CA THR A 60 6.29 8.95 -5.85
C THR A 60 4.78 9.04 -5.80
N ASN A 61 4.13 8.03 -5.22
CA ASN A 61 2.68 7.99 -5.04
C ASN A 61 2.37 7.68 -3.58
N THR A 62 1.34 8.30 -3.03
CA THR A 62 0.77 7.90 -1.74
C THR A 62 -0.59 7.27 -2.01
N VAL A 63 -0.78 6.05 -1.50
CA VAL A 63 -2.05 5.32 -1.58
C VAL A 63 -2.61 5.21 -0.16
N THR A 64 -3.92 5.38 -0.02
CA THR A 64 -4.61 5.26 1.27
C THR A 64 -5.65 4.14 1.25
N ILE A 65 -5.86 3.53 2.41
CA ILE A 65 -6.89 2.53 2.67
C ILE A 65 -7.72 3.02 3.85
N ALA A 66 -9.04 3.07 3.70
CA ALA A 66 -9.96 3.34 4.79
C ALA A 66 -10.51 2.03 5.35
N VAL A 67 -10.16 1.72 6.59
CA VAL A 67 -10.72 0.59 7.34
C VAL A 67 -11.95 1.11 8.10
N VAL A 68 -13.12 0.57 7.77
CA VAL A 68 -14.40 0.99 8.35
C VAL A 68 -15.10 -0.20 9.01
N ASP A 69 -15.78 0.06 10.12
CA ASP A 69 -16.50 -0.94 10.91
C ASP A 69 -17.70 -1.52 10.14
N ARG A 70 -18.45 -0.64 9.47
CA ARG A 70 -19.66 -0.99 8.73
C ARG A 70 -19.97 0.05 7.66
N VAL A 71 -20.60 -0.41 6.59
CA VAL A 71 -21.19 0.46 5.57
C VAL A 71 -22.65 0.65 5.92
N THR A 72 -23.07 1.89 6.15
CA THR A 72 -24.49 2.25 6.29
C THR A 72 -24.99 2.85 4.99
N GLN A 73 -26.17 2.43 4.53
CA GLN A 73 -26.87 3.00 3.38
C GLN A 73 -27.87 4.05 3.82
#